data_AF-E6SKG5-F1
#
_entry.id   AF-E6SKG5-F1
#
_cell.length_a   1.000
_cell.length_b   1.000
_cell.length_c   1.000
_cell.angle_alpha   90.00
_cell.angle_beta   90.00
_cell.angle_gamma   90.00
#
_symmetry.space_group_name_H-M   'P 1'
#
loop_
_entity.id
_entity.type
_entity.pdbx_description
1 polymer ?
#
loop_
_entity_poly.entity_id
_entity_poly.type
_entity_poly.pdbx_seq_one_letter_code
_entity_poly.pdbx_strand_id
1 'polypeptide(L)'
;MADPKWTPGPWELCRLSDRALAVKKAGETWGNCGIAIVLSDNREADGHLITAAPDMYEACEAALLAIETNPIDRFLTPEEVDAVEKLQAALRKARGEQEEGDA
;
A
#
# COMPACT_ATOMS: atom_id res chain seq x y z
N MET A 1 5.16 -6.08 -22.07
CA MET A 1 4.80 -4.90 -21.26
C MET A 1 5.12 -5.28 -19.82
N ALA A 2 5.82 -4.43 -19.07
CA ALA A 2 6.05 -4.71 -17.65
C ALA A 2 4.73 -4.55 -16.90
N ASP A 3 4.43 -5.44 -15.97
CA ASP A 3 3.24 -5.32 -15.14
C ASP A 3 3.27 -3.99 -14.36
N PRO A 4 2.14 -3.28 -14.24
CA PRO A 4 2.10 -2.01 -13.53
C PRO A 4 2.47 -2.23 -12.06
N LYS A 5 3.50 -1.50 -11.59
CA LYS A 5 3.84 -1.47 -10.17
C LYS A 5 2.83 -0.55 -9.47
N TRP A 6 1.83 -1.14 -8.82
CA TRP A 6 0.69 -0.43 -8.23
C TRP A 6 1.08 0.57 -7.13
N THR A 7 2.19 0.31 -6.45
CA THR A 7 2.81 1.20 -5.46
C THR A 7 4.29 1.42 -5.82
N PRO A 8 4.61 2.32 -6.77
CA PRO A 8 5.95 2.44 -7.35
C PRO A 8 6.93 3.22 -6.46
N GLY A 9 7.05 2.83 -5.19
CA GLY A 9 7.99 3.39 -4.21
C GLY A 9 9.46 3.31 -4.65
N PRO A 10 10.39 3.80 -3.81
CA PRO A 10 10.16 4.30 -2.45
C PRO A 10 9.60 5.72 -2.39
N TRP A 11 8.81 6.00 -1.37
CA TRP A 11 8.23 7.32 -1.09
C TRP A 11 8.82 7.90 0.19
N GLU A 12 8.97 9.22 0.22
CA GLU A 12 9.59 9.96 1.32
C GLU A 12 8.64 11.04 1.85
N LEU A 13 8.70 11.23 3.17
CA LEU A 13 8.01 12.31 3.85
C LEU A 13 8.85 13.60 3.77
N CYS A 14 8.21 14.72 3.46
CA CYS A 14 8.83 16.04 3.46
C CYS A 14 7.97 17.03 4.22
N ARG A 15 8.59 17.86 5.07
CA ARG A 15 7.88 18.92 5.76
C ARG A 15 7.70 20.11 4.82
N LEU A 16 6.44 20.44 4.51
CA LEU A 16 6.10 21.62 3.71
C LEU A 16 5.94 22.85 4.61
N SER A 17 5.29 22.68 5.76
CA SER A 17 5.09 23.71 6.77
C SER A 17 4.95 23.08 8.16
N ASP A 18 4.72 23.92 9.17
CA ASP A 18 4.33 23.49 10.51
C ASP A 18 3.02 22.69 10.52
N ARG A 19 2.14 22.91 9.52
CA ARG A 19 0.80 22.33 9.42
C ARG A 19 0.64 21.27 8.34
N ALA A 20 1.64 21.05 7.49
CA ALA A 20 1.51 20.17 6.34
C ALA A 20 2.75 19.31 6.10
N LEU A 21 2.50 18.04 5.82
CA LEU A 21 3.50 17.11 5.30
C LEU A 21 3.18 16.75 3.86
N ALA A 22 4.22 16.50 3.10
CA ALA A 22 4.18 16.00 1.75
C ALA A 22 4.69 14.57 1.73
N VAL A 23 4.10 13.75 0.85
CA VAL A 23 4.71 12.50 0.41
C VAL A 23 5.11 12.67 -1.06
N LYS A 24 6.36 12.37 -1.37
CA LYS A 24 6.93 12.44 -2.73
C LYS A 24 7.71 11.18 -3.04
N LYS A 25 8.01 10.95 -4.31
CA LYS A 25 8.97 9.90 -4.68
C LYS A 25 10.38 10.24 -4.17
N ALA A 26 11.08 9.21 -3.69
CA ALA A 26 12.43 9.36 -3.18
C ALA A 26 13.38 9.92 -4.25
N GLY A 27 14.27 10.84 -3.86
CA GLY A 27 15.24 11.44 -4.76
C GLY A 27 14.69 12.45 -5.79
N GLU A 28 13.37 12.65 -5.88
CA GLU A 28 12.77 13.63 -6.79
C GLU A 28 12.46 14.97 -6.09
N THR A 29 12.51 16.07 -6.85
CA THR A 29 12.24 17.43 -6.36
C THR A 29 10.75 17.76 -6.39
N TRP A 30 10.27 18.49 -5.37
CA TRP A 30 8.88 18.94 -5.27
C TRP A 30 8.48 19.76 -6.52
N GLY A 31 7.38 19.37 -7.17
CA GLY A 31 6.86 20.02 -8.39
C GLY A 31 6.42 19.05 -9.49
N ASN A 32 7.11 17.91 -9.65
CA ASN A 32 6.81 16.92 -10.70
C ASN A 32 6.48 15.51 -10.18
N CYS A 33 6.47 15.31 -8.85
CA CYS A 33 6.49 13.98 -8.24
C CYS A 33 5.73 13.89 -6.90
N GLY A 34 4.82 14.84 -6.64
CA GLY A 34 4.00 14.85 -5.44
C GLY A 34 2.99 13.71 -5.46
N ILE A 35 2.92 12.94 -4.39
CA ILE A 35 2.04 11.77 -4.27
C ILE A 35 0.84 12.12 -3.40
N ALA A 36 1.09 12.75 -2.25
CA ALA A 36 0.04 13.17 -1.31
C ALA A 36 0.46 14.40 -0.51
N ILE A 37 -0.54 15.12 0.00
CA ILE A 37 -0.38 16.15 1.03
C ILE A 37 -1.22 15.70 2.23
N VAL A 38 -0.59 15.68 3.40
CA VAL A 38 -1.19 15.24 4.66
C VAL A 38 -1.46 16.46 5.54
N LEU A 39 -2.74 16.72 5.77
CA LEU A 39 -3.25 17.90 6.50
C LEU A 39 -3.94 17.53 7.82
N SER A 40 -3.84 16.28 8.27
CA SER A 40 -4.49 15.80 9.49
C SER A 40 -3.78 16.27 10.76
N ASP A 41 -4.45 16.13 11.90
CA ASP A 41 -3.84 16.33 13.22
C ASP A 41 -2.79 15.25 13.53
N ASN A 42 -2.96 14.05 12.97
CA ASN A 42 -2.04 12.91 13.07
C ASN A 42 -1.08 12.82 11.87
N ARG A 43 -0.76 13.96 11.24
CA ARG A 43 -0.04 14.02 9.95
C ARG A 43 1.23 13.18 9.89
N GLU A 44 2.00 13.10 10.97
CA GLU A 44 3.21 12.27 11.00
C GLU A 44 2.88 10.79 10.90
N ALA A 45 1.89 10.31 11.66
CA ALA A 45 1.44 8.93 11.60
C ALA A 45 0.84 8.58 10.23
N ASP A 46 -0.04 9.43 9.70
CA ASP A 46 -0.66 9.24 8.39
C ASP A 46 0.37 9.28 7.26
N GLY A 47 1.34 10.21 7.36
CA GLY A 47 2.44 10.32 6.43
C GLY A 47 3.33 9.08 6.42
N HIS A 48 3.68 8.55 7.60
CA HIS A 48 4.42 7.29 7.73
C HIS A 48 3.66 6.11 7.13
N LEU A 49 2.35 6.01 7.39
CA LEU A 49 1.50 4.98 6.81
C LEU A 49 1.50 5.04 5.27
N ILE A 50 1.35 6.23 4.69
CA ILE A 50 1.40 6.39 3.23
C ILE A 50 2.77 5.99 2.71
N THR A 51 3.87 6.45 3.32
CA THR A 51 5.23 6.12 2.84
C THR A 51 5.55 4.63 2.93
N ALA A 52 4.93 3.90 3.86
CA ALA A 52 5.09 2.45 4.00
C ALA A 52 4.23 1.63 3.03
N ALA A 53 3.31 2.27 2.28
CA ALA A 53 2.39 1.55 1.39
C ALA A 53 3.08 0.67 0.32
N PRO A 54 4.21 1.07 -0.30
CA PRO A 54 4.95 0.18 -1.19
C PRO A 54 5.44 -1.09 -0.50
N ASP A 55 6.06 -0.97 0.67
CA ASP A 55 6.59 -2.12 1.42
C ASP A 55 5.46 -3.02 1.93
N MET A 56 4.34 -2.43 2.39
CA MET A 56 3.16 -3.17 2.81
C MET A 56 2.53 -3.94 1.64
N TYR A 57 2.51 -3.36 0.44
CA TYR A 57 2.00 -4.03 -0.75
C TYR A 57 2.86 -5.26 -1.11
N GLU A 58 4.17 -5.08 -1.19
CA GLU A 58 5.11 -6.17 -1.49
C GLU A 58 5.05 -7.27 -0.40
N ALA A 59 4.89 -6.89 0.87
CA ALA A 59 4.71 -7.84 1.97
C ALA A 59 3.40 -8.63 1.84
N CYS A 60 2.29 -8.00 1.46
CA CYS A 60 1.01 -8.68 1.23
C CYS A 60 1.09 -9.66 0.05
N GLU A 61 1.72 -9.28 -1.07
CA GLU A 61 1.92 -10.19 -2.21
C GLU A 61 2.80 -11.38 -1.83
N ALA A 62 3.91 -11.13 -1.13
CA ALA A 62 4.80 -12.19 -0.66
C ALA A 62 4.09 -13.15 0.32
N ALA A 63 3.25 -12.63 1.21
CA ALA A 63 2.48 -13.44 2.14
C ALA A 63 1.48 -14.37 1.43
N LEU A 64 0.72 -13.86 0.46
CA LEU A 64 -0.20 -14.69 -0.33
C LEU A 64 0.55 -15.75 -1.14
N LEU A 65 1.64 -15.38 -1.81
CA LEU A 65 2.44 -16.33 -2.57
C LEU A 65 3.00 -17.44 -1.67
N ALA A 66 3.47 -17.10 -0.47
CA ALA A 66 3.96 -18.08 0.49
C ALA A 66 2.87 -19.05 0.99
N ILE A 67 1.62 -18.59 1.08
CA ILE A 67 0.47 -19.44 1.44
C ILE A 67 0.12 -20.36 0.26
N GLU A 68 0.02 -19.83 -0.96
CA GLU A 68 -0.36 -20.58 -2.17
C GLU A 68 0.69 -21.61 -2.60
N THR A 69 1.98 -21.31 -2.42
CA THR A 69 3.09 -22.19 -2.82
C THR A 69 3.52 -23.16 -1.73
N ASN A 70 2.86 -23.16 -0.57
CA ASN A 70 3.18 -24.07 0.51
C ASN A 70 2.95 -25.54 0.06
N PRO A 71 4.00 -26.36 -0.02
CA PRO A 71 3.92 -27.70 -0.62
C PRO A 71 3.23 -28.73 0.28
N ILE A 72 2.84 -28.36 1.50
CA ILE A 72 2.11 -29.22 2.41
C ILE A 72 0.63 -29.04 2.14
N ASP A 73 -0.08 -30.16 1.97
CA ASP A 73 -1.54 -30.28 1.80
C ASP A 73 -2.27 -29.78 3.06
N ARG A 74 -2.12 -28.49 3.34
CA ARG A 74 -2.56 -27.82 4.56
C ARG A 74 -3.93 -27.23 4.29
N PHE A 75 -4.92 -27.81 4.95
CA PHE A 75 -6.19 -27.15 5.13
C PHE A 75 -5.98 -25.93 6.04
N LEU A 76 -6.32 -24.74 5.52
CA LEU A 76 -6.32 -23.52 6.30
C LEU A 76 -7.39 -23.60 7.40
N THR A 77 -7.08 -23.08 8.59
CA THR A 77 -8.13 -22.88 9.61
C THR A 77 -9.08 -21.76 9.16
N PRO A 78 -10.30 -21.67 9.71
CA PRO A 78 -11.22 -20.57 9.40
C PRO A 78 -10.58 -19.17 9.59
N GLU A 79 -9.74 -19.00 10.61
CA GLU A 79 -9.03 -17.74 10.88
C GLU A 79 -7.96 -17.44 9.81
N GLU A 80 -7.29 -18.48 9.30
CA GLU A 80 -6.32 -18.34 8.22
C GLU A 80 -7.00 -18.01 6.88
N VAL A 81 -8.18 -18.58 6.61
CA VAL A 81 -9.00 -18.22 5.45
C VAL A 81 -9.41 -16.75 5.52
N ASP A 82 -9.94 -16.29 6.65
CA ASP A 82 -10.29 -14.87 6.86
C ASP A 82 -9.07 -13.94 6.69
N ALA A 83 -7.89 -14.36 7.15
CA ALA A 83 -6.65 -13.60 6.94
C ALA A 83 -6.27 -13.51 5.45
N VAL A 84 -6.39 -14.59 4.68
CA VAL A 84 -6.16 -14.61 3.23
C VAL A 84 -7.15 -13.70 2.50
N GLU A 85 -8.43 -13.76 2.84
CA GLU A 85 -9.46 -12.90 2.25
C GLU A 85 -9.17 -11.41 2.52
N LYS A 86 -8.72 -11.06 3.72
CA LYS A 86 -8.30 -9.69 4.07
C LYS A 86 -7.08 -9.23 3.27
N LEU A 87 -6.08 -10.10 3.08
CA LEU A 87 -4.91 -9.81 2.24
C LEU A 87 -5.32 -9.55 0.79
N GLN A 88 -6.14 -10.42 0.22
CA GLN A 88 -6.66 -10.26 -1.14
C GLN A 88 -7.48 -8.97 -1.29
N ALA A 89 -8.35 -8.67 -0.32
CA ALA A 89 -9.12 -7.43 -0.30
C ALA A 89 -8.22 -6.18 -0.24
N ALA A 90 -7.17 -6.20 0.58
CA ALA A 90 -6.20 -5.11 0.66
C ALA A 90 -5.45 -4.90 -0.66
N LEU A 91 -5.01 -5.97 -1.32
CA LEU A 91 -4.35 -5.89 -2.62
C LEU A 91 -5.29 -5.38 -3.71
N ARG A 92 -6.53 -5.88 -3.80
CA ARG A 92 -7.54 -5.36 -4.74
C ARG A 92 -7.77 -3.86 -4.55
N LYS A 93 -7.88 -3.42 -3.30
CA LYS A 93 -8.02 -1.99 -2.97
C LYS A 93 -6.78 -1.19 -3.42
N ALA A 94 -5.57 -1.69 -3.17
CA ALA A 94 -4.34 -1.03 -3.62
C ALA A 94 -4.19 -0.99 -5.15
N ARG A 95 -4.78 -1.96 -5.86
CA ARG A 95 -4.85 -2.00 -7.34
C ARG A 95 -5.99 -1.16 -7.93
N GLY A 96 -6.88 -0.62 -7.09
CA GLY A 96 -8.06 0.13 -7.55
C GLY A 96 -9.19 -0.75 -8.11
N GLU A 97 -9.19 -2.05 -7.81
CA GLU A 97 -10.14 -3.05 -8.33
C GLU A 97 -11.46 -3.11 -7.54
N GLN A 98 -11.89 -2.01 -6.92
CA GLN A 98 -13.21 -1.96 -6.26
C GLN A 98 -14.26 -1.63 -7.31
N GLU A 99 -15.35 -2.42 -7.34
CA GLU A 99 -16.52 -2.13 -8.17
C GLU A 99 -16.95 -0.67 -7.94
N GLU A 100 -16.93 0.12 -9.03
CA GLU A 100 -17.71 1.35 -9.11
C GLU A 100 -19.14 0.97 -8.78
N GLY A 101 -19.59 1.30 -7.56
CA GLY A 101 -21.02 1.38 -7.30
C GLY A 101 -21.55 2.48 -8.21
N ASP A 102 -22.36 2.09 -9.20
CA ASP A 102 -23.17 2.97 -10.04
C ASP A 102 -23.70 4.14 -9.20
N ALA A 103 -23.23 5.34 -9.53
CA ALA A 103 -23.72 6.61 -9.01
C ALA A 103 -24.74 7.21 -9.98
#